data_AF-A0A529LXX5-F1
#
_entry.id   AF-A0A529LXX5-F1
#
_cell.length_a   1.000
_cell.length_b   1.000
_cell.length_c   1.000
_cell.angle_alpha   90.00
_cell.angle_beta   90.00
_cell.angle_gamma   90.00
#
_symmetry.space_group_name_H-M   'P 1'
#
loop_
_entity.id
_entity.type
_entity.pdbx_description
1 polymer ?
#
loop_
_entity_poly.entity_id
_entity_poly.type
_entity_poly.pdbx_seq_one_letter_code
_entity_poly.pdbx_strand_id
1 'polypeptide(L)'
;LMTSGEFDLSVGSLFGFSPVLMWTLFNSGVTSLEVGLLIALIVAALIGLVNGWFVTQLKIPSFLVTLGMLLVVRGTALFVTDGFPQRTWSAEGSWLADILVGDFYVGPFRIYASLFWFIGAAIILGYVLTQSRTGNWIQAAGGNPNAARARGVNVNRVKV
;
A
#
# COMPACT_ATOMS: atom_id res chain seq x y z
N LEU A 1 -5.86 -8.99 -5.37
CA LEU A 1 -4.61 -9.60 -5.91
C LEU A 1 -4.75 -11.12 -5.99
N MET A 2 -4.69 -11.88 -4.89
CA MET A 2 -4.90 -13.34 -4.98
C MET A 2 -6.32 -13.69 -5.50
N THR A 3 -7.32 -12.93 -5.07
CA THR A 3 -8.70 -13.05 -5.56
C THR A 3 -8.88 -12.67 -7.04
N SER A 4 -7.96 -11.90 -7.61
CA SER A 4 -7.93 -11.52 -9.03
C SER A 4 -6.97 -12.39 -9.85
N GLY A 5 -6.41 -13.46 -9.25
CA GLY A 5 -5.48 -14.38 -9.91
C GLY A 5 -4.05 -13.88 -10.05
N GLU A 6 -3.65 -12.84 -9.31
CA GLU A 6 -2.34 -12.20 -9.40
C GLU A 6 -1.57 -12.26 -8.07
N PHE A 7 -0.25 -12.20 -8.13
CA PHE A 7 0.63 -12.13 -6.96
C PHE A 7 1.35 -10.78 -6.89
N ASP A 8 1.45 -10.21 -5.69
CA ASP A 8 2.26 -9.01 -5.44
C ASP A 8 3.21 -9.24 -4.27
N LEU A 9 4.49 -9.38 -4.61
CA LEU A 9 5.57 -9.49 -3.63
C LEU A 9 6.11 -8.12 -3.19
N SER A 10 5.87 -7.06 -3.96
CA SER A 10 6.42 -5.73 -3.69
C SER A 10 5.79 -5.04 -2.48
N VAL A 11 4.61 -5.50 -2.04
CA VAL A 11 3.90 -4.95 -0.86
C VAL A 11 4.75 -4.91 0.41
N GLY A 12 5.61 -5.91 0.63
CA GLY A 12 6.47 -5.96 1.81
C GLY A 12 7.59 -4.92 1.78
N SER A 13 8.14 -4.65 0.60
CA SER A 13 9.15 -3.61 0.41
C SER A 13 8.53 -2.22 0.39
N LEU A 14 7.32 -2.07 -0.17
CA LEU A 14 6.53 -0.83 -0.07
C LEU A 14 6.20 -0.46 1.38
N PHE A 15 5.82 -1.45 2.19
CA PHE A 15 5.53 -1.26 3.62
C PHE A 15 6.73 -0.67 4.38
N GLY A 16 7.95 -1.12 4.07
CA GLY A 16 9.17 -0.57 4.65
C GLY A 16 9.61 0.76 4.05
N PHE A 17 9.48 0.92 2.72
CA PHE A 17 9.93 2.11 2.00
C PHE A 17 9.06 3.35 2.27
N SER A 18 7.74 3.19 2.39
CA SER A 18 6.80 4.31 2.60
C SER A 18 7.15 5.17 3.84
N PRO A 19 7.32 4.59 5.05
CA PRO A 19 7.73 5.38 6.20
C PRO A 19 9.16 5.91 6.06
N VAL A 20 10.08 5.17 5.43
CA VAL A 20 11.45 5.65 5.17
C VAL A 20 11.42 6.93 4.36
N LEU A 21 10.69 6.95 3.24
CA LEU A 21 10.56 8.13 2.40
C LEU A 21 9.97 9.32 3.17
N MET A 22 8.89 9.09 3.92
CA MET A 22 8.27 10.12 4.76
C MET A 22 9.27 10.71 5.76
N TRP A 23 9.99 9.85 6.50
CA TRP A 23 10.94 10.28 7.53
C TRP A 23 12.17 10.95 6.94
N THR A 24 12.66 10.51 5.79
CA THR A 24 13.78 11.17 5.12
C THR A 24 13.40 12.60 4.69
N LEU A 25 12.19 12.79 4.14
CA LEU A 25 11.70 14.12 3.76
C LEU A 25 11.50 15.05 4.97
N PHE A 26 10.98 14.51 6.07
CA PHE A 26 10.81 15.26 7.31
C PHE A 26 12.16 15.62 7.97
N ASN A 27 13.05 14.64 8.12
CA ASN A 27 14.34 14.82 8.80
C ASN A 27 15.32 15.70 8.01
N SER A 28 15.20 15.76 6.69
CA SER A 28 15.96 16.69 5.84
C SER A 28 15.41 18.13 5.87
N GLY A 29 14.28 18.37 6.54
CA GLY A 29 13.65 19.69 6.63
C GLY A 29 12.97 20.14 5.34
N VAL A 30 12.77 19.24 4.36
CA VAL A 30 12.18 19.58 3.06
C VAL A 30 10.68 19.81 3.18
N THR A 31 9.99 19.01 4.00
CA THR A 31 8.52 19.09 4.17
C THR A 31 8.09 18.85 5.61
N SER A 32 6.86 19.25 5.95
CA SER A 32 6.20 18.83 7.19
C SER A 32 5.86 17.33 7.17
N LEU A 33 5.54 16.76 8.34
CA LEU A 33 5.23 15.34 8.48
C LEU A 33 3.99 14.93 7.67
N GLU A 34 2.97 15.78 7.63
CA GLU A 34 1.72 15.55 6.90
C GLU A 34 1.95 15.48 5.39
N VAL A 35 2.76 16.41 4.87
CA VAL A 35 3.11 16.46 3.46
C VAL A 35 4.01 15.27 3.10
N GLY A 36 4.95 14.90 3.98
CA GLY A 36 5.78 13.70 3.82
C GLY A 36 4.94 12.41 3.73
N LEU A 37 3.92 12.28 4.58
CA LEU A 37 2.99 11.15 4.55
C LEU A 37 2.22 11.11 3.23
N LEU A 38 1.68 12.25 2.78
CA LEU A 38 0.95 12.34 1.52
C LEU A 38 1.83 11.94 0.33
N ILE A 39 3.08 12.43 0.29
CA ILE A 39 4.05 12.08 -0.76
C ILE A 39 4.33 10.58 -0.73
N ALA A 40 4.57 9.99 0.44
CA ALA A 40 4.81 8.56 0.58
C ALA A 40 3.63 7.71 0.05
N LEU A 41 2.40 8.10 0.37
CA LEU A 41 1.19 7.41 -0.13
C LEU A 41 1.03 7.54 -1.64
N ILE A 42 1.30 8.72 -2.21
CA ILE A 42 1.25 8.94 -3.66
C ILE A 42 2.30 8.07 -4.36
N VAL A 43 3.53 8.03 -3.85
CA VAL A 43 4.60 7.22 -4.43
C VAL A 43 4.27 5.73 -4.34
N ALA A 44 3.74 5.26 -3.21
CA ALA A 44 3.28 3.88 -3.05
C ALA A 44 2.17 3.53 -4.06
N ALA A 45 1.19 4.41 -4.25
CA ALA A 45 0.12 4.22 -5.23
C ALA A 45 0.66 4.19 -6.67
N LEU A 46 1.62 5.06 -7.00
CA LEU A 46 2.26 5.08 -8.31
C LEU A 46 3.04 3.79 -8.59
N ILE A 47 3.75 3.24 -7.60
CA ILE A 47 4.43 1.96 -7.76
C ILE A 47 3.42 0.84 -8.02
N GLY A 48 2.30 0.81 -7.29
CA GLY A 48 1.22 -0.14 -7.54
C GLY A 48 0.64 -0.01 -8.95
N LEU A 49 0.42 1.22 -9.42
CA LEU A 49 -0.05 1.49 -10.77
C LEU A 49 0.95 1.03 -11.83
N VAL A 50 2.25 1.27 -11.63
CA VAL A 50 3.32 0.81 -12.52
C VAL A 50 3.32 -0.73 -12.60
N ASN A 51 3.22 -1.42 -11.47
CA ASN A 51 3.09 -2.88 -11.43
C ASN A 51 1.86 -3.35 -12.22
N GLY A 52 0.68 -2.75 -11.97
CA GLY A 52 -0.56 -3.07 -12.67
C GLY A 52 -0.45 -2.83 -14.19
N TRP A 53 0.21 -1.74 -14.59
CA TRP A 53 0.45 -1.41 -15.99
C TRP A 53 1.35 -2.44 -16.70
N PHE A 54 2.47 -2.84 -16.07
CA PHE A 54 3.34 -3.90 -16.60
C PHE A 54 2.59 -5.22 -16.79
N VAL A 55 1.75 -5.60 -15.82
CA VAL A 55 0.98 -6.85 -15.87
C VAL A 55 -0.10 -6.79 -16.95
N THR A 56 -0.84 -5.70 -17.04
CA THR A 56 -2.01 -5.61 -17.92
C THR A 56 -1.67 -5.26 -19.38
N GLN A 57 -0.72 -4.35 -19.59
CA GLN A 57 -0.37 -3.85 -20.93
C GLN A 57 0.76 -4.66 -21.57
N LEU A 58 1.81 -4.94 -20.79
CA LEU A 58 2.98 -5.68 -21.27
C LEU A 58 2.84 -7.20 -21.10
N LYS A 59 1.76 -7.66 -20.44
CA LYS A 59 1.41 -9.07 -20.26
C LYS A 59 2.53 -9.89 -19.59
N ILE A 60 3.35 -9.23 -18.78
CA ILE A 60 4.40 -9.87 -18.00
C ILE A 60 3.73 -10.55 -16.79
N PRO A 61 4.10 -11.78 -16.43
CA PRO A 61 3.60 -12.42 -15.22
C PRO A 61 3.77 -11.55 -13.97
N SER A 62 2.71 -11.36 -13.18
CA SER A 62 2.70 -10.47 -11.99
C SER A 62 3.75 -10.82 -10.95
N PHE A 63 4.05 -12.11 -10.79
CA PHE A 63 5.14 -12.57 -9.94
C PHE A 63 6.50 -11.96 -10.34
N LEU A 64 6.83 -11.96 -11.64
CA LEU A 64 8.12 -11.43 -12.12
C LEU A 64 8.18 -9.90 -11.95
N VAL A 65 7.10 -9.20 -12.31
CA VAL A 65 7.00 -7.74 -12.18
C VAL A 65 7.20 -7.33 -10.71
N THR A 66 6.47 -7.97 -9.80
CA THR A 66 6.45 -7.57 -8.39
C THR A 66 7.69 -8.04 -7.63
N LEU A 67 8.33 -9.14 -8.03
CA LEU A 67 9.66 -9.53 -7.55
C LEU A 67 10.72 -8.50 -7.97
N GLY A 68 10.71 -8.07 -9.23
CA GLY A 68 11.62 -7.02 -9.71
C GLY A 68 11.39 -5.70 -8.97
N MET A 69 10.12 -5.28 -8.85
CA MET A 69 9.77 -4.07 -8.13
C MET A 69 10.16 -4.15 -6.64
N LEU A 70 10.03 -5.33 -6.01
CA LEU A 70 10.52 -5.55 -4.65
C LEU A 70 12.00 -5.19 -4.51
N LEU A 71 12.84 -5.66 -5.43
CA LEU A 71 14.28 -5.38 -5.44
C LEU A 71 14.56 -3.90 -5.69
N VAL A 72 13.84 -3.27 -6.62
CA VAL A 72 13.98 -1.84 -6.92
C VAL A 72 13.63 -1.01 -5.68
N VAL A 73 12.44 -1.19 -5.10
CA VAL A 73 11.98 -0.42 -3.94
C VAL A 73 12.90 -0.64 -2.74
N ARG A 74 13.32 -1.88 -2.50
CA ARG A 74 14.24 -2.21 -1.40
C ARG A 74 15.62 -1.59 -1.62
N GLY A 75 16.14 -1.64 -2.84
CA GLY A 75 17.41 -1.02 -3.21
C GLY A 75 17.36 0.49 -3.06
N THR A 76 16.27 1.13 -3.50
CA THR A 76 16.05 2.56 -3.31
C THR A 76 15.96 2.92 -1.84
N ALA A 77 15.26 2.14 -1.01
CA ALA A 77 15.20 2.35 0.43
C ALA A 77 16.60 2.34 1.05
N LEU A 78 17.42 1.34 0.72
CA LEU A 78 18.80 1.23 1.24
C LEU A 78 19.70 2.36 0.74
N PHE A 79 19.55 2.77 -0.52
CA PHE A 79 20.32 3.87 -1.09
C PHE A 79 19.98 5.21 -0.43
N VAL A 80 18.70 5.48 -0.20
CA VAL A 80 18.24 6.74 0.42
C VAL A 80 18.68 6.83 1.89
N THR A 81 18.78 5.71 2.59
CA THR A 81 19.11 5.70 4.02
C THR A 81 20.56 5.35 4.32
N ASP A 82 21.40 5.13 3.31
CA ASP A 82 22.74 4.55 3.45
C ASP A 82 22.74 3.24 4.28
N GLY A 83 21.62 2.51 4.28
CA GLY A 83 21.41 1.31 5.08
C GLY A 83 21.12 1.55 6.57
N PHE A 84 21.05 2.80 7.03
CA PHE A 84 20.75 3.13 8.42
C PHE A 84 19.25 3.39 8.68
N PRO A 85 18.74 3.11 9.89
CA PRO A 85 17.36 3.44 10.25
C PRO A 85 17.15 4.95 10.33
N GLN A 86 15.96 5.42 9.91
CA GLN A 86 15.58 6.83 10.02
C GLN A 86 15.19 7.20 11.46
N ARG A 87 15.47 8.44 11.86
CA ARG A 87 15.09 8.97 13.17
C ARG A 87 13.58 9.24 13.20
N THR A 88 12.89 8.76 14.23
CA THR A 88 11.42 8.86 14.34
C THR A 88 10.93 9.58 15.60
N TRP A 89 11.83 9.87 16.55
CA TRP A 89 11.51 10.50 17.83
C TRP A 89 11.36 12.03 17.76
N SER A 90 11.60 12.63 16.59
CA SER A 90 11.47 14.08 16.37
C SER A 90 10.03 14.56 16.15
N ALA A 91 9.05 13.64 16.08
CA ALA A 91 7.63 13.97 15.89
C ALA A 91 6.80 13.93 17.18
N GLU A 92 7.44 13.87 18.36
CA GLU A 92 6.74 13.95 19.64
C GLU A 92 5.90 15.24 19.71
N GLY A 93 4.59 15.10 19.98
CA GLY A 93 3.62 16.20 19.99
C GLY A 93 2.96 16.52 18.65
N SER A 94 3.24 15.76 17.58
CA SER A 94 2.49 15.86 16.34
C SER A 94 1.11 15.21 16.47
N TRP A 95 0.05 16.01 16.26
CA TRP A 95 -1.33 15.53 16.22
C TRP A 95 -1.54 14.35 15.25
N LEU A 96 -0.77 14.32 14.15
CA LEU A 96 -0.81 13.26 13.15
C LEU A 96 -0.25 11.94 13.73
N ALA A 97 0.85 12.02 14.50
CA ALA A 97 1.44 10.86 15.15
C ALA A 97 0.49 10.28 16.20
N ASP A 98 -0.19 11.15 16.97
CA ASP A 98 -1.17 10.73 17.98
C ASP A 98 -2.37 9.99 17.35
N ILE A 99 -2.87 10.48 16.21
CA ILE A 99 -4.01 9.84 15.51
C ILE A 99 -3.63 8.52 14.84
N LEU A 100 -2.42 8.43 14.28
CA LEU A 100 -2.01 7.26 13.49
C LEU A 100 -1.40 6.14 14.35
N VAL A 101 -0.55 6.50 15.31
CA VAL A 101 0.30 5.57 16.08
C VAL A 101 0.16 5.76 17.59
N GLY A 102 -0.57 6.79 18.04
CA GLY A 102 -0.78 7.05 19.46
C GLY A 102 -1.54 5.93 20.19
N ASP A 103 -1.65 6.08 21.49
CA ASP A 103 -2.29 5.14 22.37
C ASP A 103 -3.13 5.84 23.44
N PHE A 104 -4.10 5.11 23.98
CA PHE A 104 -4.92 5.60 25.08
C PHE A 104 -5.24 4.47 26.05
N TYR A 105 -5.58 4.88 27.28
CA TYR A 105 -5.88 3.95 28.36
C TYR A 105 -7.38 3.85 28.58
N VAL A 106 -7.89 2.62 28.65
CA VAL A 106 -9.24 2.30 29.10
C VAL A 106 -9.09 1.47 30.38
N GLY A 107 -9.11 2.15 31.52
CA GLY A 107 -8.76 1.54 32.80
C GLY A 107 -7.30 1.04 32.79
N PRO A 108 -7.03 -0.24 33.11
CA PRO A 108 -5.68 -0.79 33.09
C PRO A 108 -5.18 -1.17 31.69
N PHE A 109 -6.04 -1.12 30.66
CA PHE A 109 -5.70 -1.58 29.31
C PHE A 109 -5.19 -0.43 28.45
N ARG A 110 -4.00 -0.61 27.87
CA ARG A 110 -3.41 0.28 26.86
C ARG A 110 -3.83 -0.17 25.47
N ILE A 111 -4.50 0.68 24.71
CA ILE A 111 -5.00 0.39 23.37
C ILE A 111 -4.32 1.32 22.37
N TYR A 112 -3.74 0.74 21.32
CA TYR A 112 -3.10 1.48 20.24
C TYR A 112 -4.11 1.91 19.16
N ALA A 113 -3.97 3.13 18.64
CA ALA A 113 -4.80 3.67 17.56
C ALA A 113 -4.77 2.79 16.30
N SER A 114 -3.66 2.10 16.05
CA SER A 114 -3.49 1.17 14.92
C SER A 114 -4.53 0.04 14.89
N LEU A 115 -5.08 -0.36 16.03
CA LEU A 115 -6.16 -1.35 16.10
C LEU A 115 -7.44 -0.82 15.43
N PHE A 116 -7.78 0.45 15.64
CA PHE A 116 -8.97 1.07 15.04
C PHE A 116 -8.80 1.23 13.54
N TRP A 117 -7.61 1.64 13.09
CA TRP A 117 -7.29 1.70 11.67
C TRP A 117 -7.38 0.32 11.01
N PHE A 118 -6.89 -0.72 11.67
CA PHE A 118 -7.01 -2.09 11.18
C PHE A 118 -8.47 -2.53 11.07
N ILE A 119 -9.28 -2.35 12.12
CA ILE A 119 -10.70 -2.73 12.12
C ILE A 119 -11.45 -1.95 11.05
N GLY A 120 -11.24 -0.62 10.98
CA GLY A 120 -11.85 0.23 9.97
C GLY A 120 -11.50 -0.19 8.55
N ALA A 121 -10.21 -0.42 8.28
CA ALA A 121 -9.76 -0.91 6.97
C ALA A 121 -10.35 -2.29 6.65
N ALA A 122 -10.40 -3.22 7.60
CA ALA A 122 -10.96 -4.55 7.41
C ALA A 122 -12.46 -4.49 7.05
N ILE A 123 -13.24 -3.66 7.75
CA ILE A 123 -14.67 -3.47 7.46
C ILE A 123 -14.86 -2.85 6.08
N ILE A 124 -14.15 -1.75 5.78
CA ILE A 124 -14.29 -1.03 4.51
C ILE A 124 -13.87 -1.90 3.33
N LEU A 125 -12.65 -2.47 3.38
CA LEU A 125 -12.13 -3.30 2.30
C LEU A 125 -12.91 -4.62 2.17
N GLY A 126 -13.35 -5.20 3.28
CA GLY A 126 -14.21 -6.38 3.29
C GLY A 126 -15.56 -6.12 2.60
N TYR A 127 -16.20 -4.99 2.93
CA TYR A 127 -17.45 -4.58 2.27
C TYR A 127 -17.23 -4.29 0.78
N VAL A 128 -16.19 -3.54 0.41
CA VAL A 128 -15.87 -3.27 -0.99
C VAL A 128 -15.62 -4.57 -1.77
N LEU A 129 -14.90 -5.52 -1.19
CA LEU A 129 -14.58 -6.78 -1.87
C LEU A 129 -15.80 -7.70 -2.03
N THR A 130 -16.69 -7.75 -1.04
CA THR A 130 -17.78 -8.74 -0.99
C THR A 130 -19.13 -8.21 -1.44
N GLN A 131 -19.44 -6.94 -1.19
CA GLN A 131 -20.76 -6.35 -1.41
C GLN A 131 -20.80 -5.33 -2.56
N SER A 132 -19.65 -4.82 -3.02
CA SER A 132 -19.62 -3.83 -4.10
C SER A 132 -19.56 -4.46 -5.50
N ARG A 133 -19.99 -3.69 -6.51
CA ARG A 133 -19.84 -4.07 -7.93
C ARG A 133 -18.37 -4.29 -8.32
N THR A 134 -17.47 -3.45 -7.80
CA THR A 134 -16.03 -3.56 -8.05
C THR A 134 -15.48 -4.88 -7.51
N GLY A 135 -15.88 -5.28 -6.30
CA GLY A 135 -15.49 -6.54 -5.68
C GLY A 135 -15.93 -7.76 -6.51
N ASN A 136 -17.16 -7.76 -7.02
CA ASN A 136 -17.65 -8.80 -7.92
C ASN A 136 -16.83 -8.89 -9.22
N TRP A 137 -16.47 -7.75 -9.81
CA TRP A 137 -15.62 -7.74 -11.02
C TRP A 137 -14.21 -8.24 -10.76
N ILE A 138 -13.61 -7.90 -9.60
CA ILE A 138 -12.28 -8.38 -9.20
C ILE A 138 -12.28 -9.91 -9.09
N GLN A 139 -13.27 -10.48 -8.41
CA GLN A 139 -13.40 -11.93 -8.24
C GLN A 139 -13.67 -12.65 -9.58
N ALA A 140 -14.57 -12.11 -10.41
CA ALA A 140 -14.87 -12.67 -11.72
C ALA A 140 -13.65 -12.65 -12.66
N ALA A 141 -12.87 -11.57 -12.62
CA ALA A 141 -11.63 -11.45 -13.38
C ALA A 141 -10.55 -12.44 -12.92
N GLY A 142 -10.52 -12.82 -11.64
CA GLY A 142 -9.59 -13.83 -11.12
C GLY A 142 -9.99 -15.26 -11.45
N GLY A 143 -11.27 -15.59 -11.40
CA GLY A 143 -11.76 -16.94 -11.71
C GLY A 143 -11.66 -17.29 -13.19
N ASN A 144 -12.26 -16.47 -14.07
CA ASN A 144 -12.17 -16.66 -15.52
C ASN A 144 -12.21 -15.32 -16.27
N PRO A 145 -11.04 -14.76 -16.65
CA PRO A 145 -10.94 -13.51 -17.39
C PRO A 145 -11.73 -13.47 -18.70
N ASN A 146 -11.83 -14.60 -19.41
CA ASN A 146 -12.52 -14.69 -20.70
C ASN A 146 -14.04 -14.61 -20.50
N ALA A 147 -14.57 -15.32 -19.50
CA ALA A 147 -15.98 -15.26 -19.14
C ALA A 147 -16.38 -13.87 -18.62
N ALA A 148 -15.52 -13.24 -17.82
CA ALA A 148 -15.74 -11.87 -17.33
C ALA A 148 -15.81 -10.86 -18.49
N ARG A 149 -14.92 -10.96 -19.49
CA ARG A 149 -14.97 -10.13 -20.70
C ARG A 149 -16.24 -10.36 -21.52
N ALA A 150 -16.68 -11.61 -21.69
CA ALA A 150 -17.91 -11.94 -22.40
C ALA A 150 -19.17 -11.36 -21.71
N ARG A 151 -19.09 -11.10 -20.40
CA ARG A 151 -20.14 -10.43 -19.60
C ARG A 151 -19.97 -8.90 -19.52
N GLY A 152 -19.06 -8.31 -20.31
CA GLY A 152 -18.87 -6.86 -20.40
C GLY A 152 -17.93 -6.25 -19.35
N VAL A 153 -17.23 -7.06 -18.55
CA VAL A 153 -16.26 -6.56 -17.57
C VAL A 153 -14.96 -6.21 -18.28
N ASN A 154 -14.50 -4.96 -18.14
CA ASN A 154 -13.18 -4.54 -18.63
C ASN A 154 -12.09 -5.05 -17.67
N VAL A 155 -11.67 -6.30 -17.88
CA VAL A 155 -10.69 -6.99 -17.03
C VAL A 155 -9.37 -6.22 -16.90
N ASN A 156 -8.92 -5.55 -17.97
CA ASN A 156 -7.66 -4.81 -17.93
C ASN A 156 -7.77 -3.63 -16.95
N ARG A 157 -8.89 -2.90 -16.95
CA ARG A 157 -9.11 -1.78 -16.03
C ARG A 157 -9.32 -2.23 -14.58
N VAL A 158 -9.84 -3.43 -14.37
CA VAL A 158 -10.09 -3.99 -13.02
C VAL A 158 -8.80 -4.52 -12.38
N LYS A 159 -7.79 -4.87 -13.18
CA LYS A 159 -6.51 -5.42 -12.72
C LYS A 159 -5.43 -4.35 -12.46
N VAL A 160 -5.69 -3.10 -12.81
CA VAL A 160 -4.83 -1.93 -12.48
C VAL A 160 -5.45 -1.20 -11.30
#